data_AF-K5USY6-F1
#
_entry.id   AF-K5USY6-F1
#
_cell.length_a   1.000
_cell.length_b   1.000
_cell.length_c   1.000
_cell.angle_alpha   90.00
_cell.angle_beta   90.00
_cell.angle_gamma   90.00
#
_symmetry.space_group_name_H-M   'P 1'
#
loop_
_entity.id
_entity.type
_entity.pdbx_description
1 polymer ?
#
loop_
_entity_poly.entity_id
_entity_poly.type
_entity_poly.pdbx_seq_one_letter_code
_entity_poly.pdbx_strand_id
1 'polypeptide(L)'
;MRRGVSHGLEALPTAAHTFSPGRSPGPLSVFVRSWKQLPPELHDHIHDLLVIIAGYREISGLSLVSQAWCRCFRPGLFSELDLRSNEDCRTLYSILQPPLSAWLAGHVTALYFHINNSSNPLCMALLRLLPACRTVWHRFDRIKRCVSRSADLKSSLRNLTSLQLFRWGFRSFRTLLRVLADIPRLETIHFIDVKWSGDTPATIDAANSICSGSFGHVRKIYQDGCTDNMAVPAWILGAASTRHSFTRRRTPGPAVGAETWATINLIRMFLGSGNSISYSSFEVAEAAQGETELSLS
;
A
#
# COMPACT_ATOMS: atom_id res chain seq x y z
N MET A 1 11.89 -24.48 -48.55
CA MET A 1 11.29 -23.48 -49.46
C MET A 1 10.00 -22.94 -48.84
N ARG A 2 10.04 -21.79 -48.15
CA ARG A 2 8.86 -20.99 -47.79
C ARG A 2 9.21 -19.52 -47.96
N ARG A 3 8.35 -18.83 -48.71
CA ARG A 3 8.52 -17.46 -49.22
C ARG A 3 8.36 -16.44 -48.10
N GLY A 4 9.23 -15.42 -48.14
CA GLY A 4 9.10 -14.21 -47.35
C GLY A 4 8.02 -13.29 -47.91
N VAL A 5 7.36 -12.57 -47.01
CA VAL A 5 6.48 -11.44 -47.31
C VAL A 5 7.08 -10.24 -46.59
N SER A 6 7.74 -9.38 -47.35
CA SER A 6 8.26 -8.10 -46.90
C SER A 6 7.13 -7.07 -46.99
N HIS A 7 6.65 -6.58 -45.85
CA HIS A 7 5.80 -5.40 -45.80
C HIS A 7 6.69 -4.15 -45.72
N GLY A 8 6.56 -3.28 -46.71
CA GLY A 8 7.24 -1.99 -46.77
C GLY A 8 6.72 -1.04 -45.69
N LEU A 9 7.64 -0.41 -44.97
CA LEU A 9 7.37 0.77 -44.15
C LEU A 9 7.31 1.99 -45.07
N GLU A 10 6.12 2.56 -45.24
CA GLU A 10 5.96 3.93 -45.73
C GLU A 10 6.31 4.91 -44.60
N ALA A 11 7.24 5.82 -44.89
CA ALA A 11 7.66 6.86 -43.98
C ALA A 11 6.59 7.97 -43.89
N LEU A 12 6.17 8.29 -42.67
CA LEU A 12 5.34 9.47 -42.37
C LEU A 12 6.12 10.77 -42.63
N PRO A 13 5.48 11.82 -43.17
CA PRO A 13 6.14 13.09 -43.41
C PRO A 13 6.40 13.85 -42.10
N THR A 14 7.67 14.13 -41.84
CA THR A 14 8.15 15.02 -40.78
C THR A 14 7.70 16.44 -41.07
N ALA A 15 6.65 16.91 -40.39
CA ALA A 15 6.25 18.31 -40.44
C ALA A 15 7.30 19.17 -39.71
N ALA A 16 8.15 19.84 -40.48
CA ALA A 16 9.08 20.84 -39.98
C ALA A 16 8.29 22.08 -39.54
N HIS A 17 8.09 22.24 -38.23
CA HIS A 17 7.60 23.49 -37.66
C HIS A 17 8.64 24.59 -37.89
N THR A 18 8.37 25.43 -38.89
CA THR A 18 9.13 26.65 -39.17
C THR A 18 8.87 27.64 -38.04
N PHE A 19 9.88 27.87 -37.22
CA PHE A 19 9.87 28.84 -36.12
C PHE A 19 9.75 30.24 -36.72
N SER A 20 8.62 30.94 -36.52
CA SER A 20 8.46 32.34 -36.92
C SER A 20 9.20 33.25 -35.91
N PRO A 21 10.27 33.97 -36.31
CA PRO A 21 10.94 34.93 -35.46
C PRO A 21 10.20 36.27 -35.56
N GLY A 22 9.28 36.56 -34.64
CA GLY A 22 8.55 37.83 -34.72
C GLY A 22 7.54 38.15 -33.63
N ARG A 23 7.25 37.25 -32.68
CA ARG A 23 6.44 37.63 -31.52
C ARG A 23 7.33 38.18 -30.43
N SER A 24 7.25 39.50 -30.23
CA SER A 24 7.75 40.17 -29.02
C SER A 24 7.30 39.36 -27.80
N PRO A 25 8.23 38.94 -26.94
CA PRO A 25 7.89 38.08 -25.81
C PRO A 25 7.00 38.90 -24.87
N GLY A 26 5.74 38.47 -24.72
CA GLY A 26 4.76 39.17 -23.91
C GLY A 26 5.23 39.37 -22.46
N PRO A 27 4.56 40.25 -21.68
CA PRO A 27 4.99 40.65 -20.33
C PRO A 27 5.21 39.48 -19.36
N LEU A 28 4.59 38.32 -19.60
CA LEU A 28 4.82 37.09 -18.83
C LEU A 28 6.20 36.45 -19.03
N SER A 29 6.93 36.79 -20.10
CA SER A 29 8.28 36.28 -20.37
C SER A 29 9.33 36.78 -19.38
N VAL A 30 9.13 37.98 -18.81
CA VAL A 30 9.99 38.58 -17.78
C VAL A 30 9.88 37.78 -16.49
N PHE A 31 8.67 37.34 -16.13
CA PHE A 31 8.44 36.51 -14.95
C PHE A 31 9.15 35.17 -15.04
N VAL A 32 9.14 34.49 -16.20
CA VAL A 32 9.80 33.18 -16.39
C VAL A 32 11.32 33.24 -16.15
N ARG A 33 11.98 34.38 -16.40
CA ARG A 33 13.42 34.56 -16.13
C ARG A 33 13.73 34.78 -14.64
N SER A 34 12.80 35.32 -13.86
CA SER A 34 13.02 35.67 -12.45
C SER A 34 12.97 34.44 -11.51
N TRP A 35 12.20 33.40 -11.86
CA TRP A 35 12.02 32.24 -10.98
C TRP A 35 13.29 31.40 -10.74
N LYS A 36 14.30 31.50 -11.62
CA LYS A 36 15.59 30.81 -11.41
C LYS A 36 16.51 31.55 -10.43
N GLN A 37 16.20 32.80 -10.11
CA GLN A 37 17.00 33.66 -9.24
C GLN A 37 16.40 33.75 -7.82
N LEU A 38 15.27 33.08 -7.57
CA LEU A 38 14.70 33.01 -6.24
C LEU A 38 15.68 32.26 -5.30
N PRO A 39 15.92 32.80 -4.10
CA PRO A 39 16.59 32.06 -3.05
C PRO A 39 15.94 30.70 -2.80
N PRO A 40 16.71 29.63 -2.52
CA PRO A 40 16.18 28.30 -2.23
C PRO A 40 15.09 28.29 -1.14
N GLU A 41 15.22 29.16 -0.13
CA GLU A 41 14.28 29.26 0.98
C GLU A 41 12.88 29.68 0.52
N LEU A 42 12.80 30.55 -0.49
CA LEU A 42 11.52 30.94 -1.09
C LEU A 42 10.96 29.84 -1.98
N HIS A 43 11.82 29.02 -2.61
CA HIS A 43 11.34 27.84 -3.34
C HIS A 43 10.67 26.85 -2.39
N ASP A 44 11.27 26.59 -1.23
CA ASP A 44 10.71 25.66 -0.23
C ASP A 44 9.39 26.20 0.34
N HIS A 45 9.34 27.48 0.70
CA HIS A 45 8.10 28.10 1.20
C HIS A 45 6.95 28.07 0.17
N ILE A 46 7.26 28.38 -1.10
CA ILE A 46 6.26 28.34 -2.17
C ILE A 46 5.87 26.89 -2.48
N HIS A 47 6.81 25.94 -2.41
CA HIS A 47 6.51 24.52 -2.53
C HIS A 47 5.51 24.07 -1.47
N ASP A 48 5.75 24.39 -0.20
CA ASP A 48 4.88 23.97 0.90
C ASP A 48 3.47 24.55 0.77
N LEU A 49 3.37 25.83 0.37
CA LEU A 49 2.08 26.45 0.05
C LEU A 49 1.37 25.74 -1.10
N LEU A 50 2.09 25.44 -2.18
CA LEU A 50 1.53 24.80 -3.37
C LEU A 50 1.11 23.36 -3.14
N VAL A 51 1.83 22.59 -2.32
CA VAL A 51 1.43 21.23 -1.94
C VAL A 51 0.06 21.24 -1.24
N ILE A 52 -0.27 22.31 -0.51
CA ILE A 52 -1.56 22.45 0.19
C ILE A 52 -2.68 22.89 -0.76
N ILE A 53 -2.42 23.84 -1.65
CA ILE A 53 -3.48 24.52 -2.42
C ILE A 53 -3.62 24.03 -3.86
N ALA A 54 -2.56 23.46 -4.44
CA ALA A 54 -2.52 23.12 -5.86
C ALA A 54 -2.90 21.65 -6.09
N GLY A 55 -3.67 21.40 -7.14
CA GLY A 55 -3.99 20.05 -7.57
C GLY A 55 -2.80 19.36 -8.25
N TYR A 56 -2.93 18.05 -8.45
CA TYR A 56 -1.90 17.23 -9.10
C TYR A 56 -1.51 17.75 -10.49
N ARG A 57 -2.47 18.30 -11.24
CA ARG A 57 -2.24 18.82 -12.60
C ARG A 57 -1.38 20.08 -12.59
N GLU A 58 -1.64 20.99 -11.65
CA GLU A 58 -0.89 22.22 -11.44
C GLU A 58 0.54 21.90 -11.02
N ILE A 59 0.70 21.00 -10.04
CA ILE A 59 2.02 20.52 -9.58
C ILE A 59 2.81 19.89 -10.72
N SER A 60 2.15 19.07 -11.55
CA SER A 60 2.78 18.46 -12.73
C SER A 60 3.26 19.52 -13.71
N GLY A 61 2.45 20.52 -14.03
CA GLY A 61 2.84 21.64 -14.91
C GLY A 61 4.03 22.43 -14.35
N LEU A 62 4.01 22.72 -13.04
CA LEU A 62 5.09 23.42 -12.36
C LEU A 62 6.42 22.64 -12.38
N SER A 63 6.37 21.31 -12.30
CA SER A 63 7.55 20.45 -12.41
C SER A 63 8.26 20.57 -13.78
N LEU A 64 7.58 21.08 -14.80
CA LEU A 64 8.12 21.27 -16.15
C LEU A 64 8.70 22.68 -16.37
N VAL A 65 8.48 23.63 -15.46
CA VAL A 65 8.92 25.03 -15.61
C VAL A 65 10.44 25.16 -15.53
N SER A 66 11.07 24.42 -14.61
CA SER A 66 12.51 24.52 -14.38
C SER A 66 13.07 23.26 -13.72
N GLN A 67 14.39 23.04 -13.82
CA GLN A 67 15.06 21.91 -13.16
C GLN A 67 14.97 21.97 -11.62
N ALA A 68 14.93 23.16 -11.03
CA ALA A 68 14.77 23.32 -9.59
C ALA A 68 13.38 22.82 -9.15
N TRP A 69 12.33 23.29 -9.83
CA TRP A 69 10.95 22.86 -9.59
C TRP A 69 10.77 21.36 -9.85
N CYS A 70 11.35 20.85 -10.92
CA CYS A 70 11.40 19.43 -11.22
C CYS A 70 11.93 18.61 -10.02
N ARG A 71 13.01 19.05 -9.36
CA ARG A 71 13.57 18.34 -8.19
C ARG A 71 12.67 18.41 -6.97
N CYS A 72 12.01 19.54 -6.72
CA CYS A 72 11.11 19.70 -5.58
C CYS A 72 9.81 18.90 -5.73
N PHE A 73 9.15 18.99 -6.88
CA PHE A 73 7.79 18.45 -7.05
C PHE A 73 7.75 16.99 -7.50
N ARG A 74 8.74 16.51 -8.24
CA ARG A 74 8.70 15.12 -8.75
C ARG A 74 8.62 14.06 -7.64
N PRO A 75 9.36 14.15 -6.52
CA PRO A 75 9.18 13.24 -5.39
C PRO A 75 7.70 13.06 -4.99
N GLY A 76 6.98 14.17 -4.80
CA GLY A 76 5.57 14.15 -4.43
C GLY A 76 4.68 13.60 -5.54
N LEU A 77 4.90 14.01 -6.79
CA LEU A 77 4.12 13.53 -7.95
C LEU A 77 4.17 12.01 -8.13
N PHE A 78 5.32 11.39 -7.84
CA PHE A 78 5.51 9.95 -7.97
C PHE A 78 5.41 9.20 -6.65
N SER A 79 5.10 9.89 -5.54
CA SER A 79 4.98 9.25 -4.22
C SER A 79 3.82 8.26 -4.15
N GLU A 80 2.78 8.51 -4.94
CA GLU A 80 1.55 7.73 -5.00
C GLU A 80 1.22 7.41 -6.45
N LEU A 81 1.14 6.12 -6.81
CA LEU A 81 0.79 5.71 -8.17
C LEU A 81 -0.49 4.88 -8.19
N ASP A 82 -1.43 5.32 -9.03
CA ASP A 82 -2.67 4.63 -9.36
C ASP A 82 -2.47 3.79 -10.64
N LEU A 83 -2.56 2.47 -10.50
CA LEU A 83 -2.42 1.49 -11.56
C LEU A 83 -3.80 0.90 -11.88
N ARG A 84 -4.40 1.38 -12.95
CA ARG A 84 -5.78 1.07 -13.36
C ARG A 84 -5.87 -0.12 -14.28
N SER A 85 -4.77 -0.45 -14.95
CA SER A 85 -4.73 -1.52 -15.92
C SER A 85 -3.51 -2.43 -15.75
N ASN A 86 -3.58 -3.63 -16.32
CA ASN A 86 -2.38 -4.47 -16.43
C ASN A 86 -1.29 -3.81 -17.27
N GLU A 87 -1.66 -2.92 -18.20
CA GLU A 87 -0.72 -2.20 -19.03
C GLU A 87 0.04 -1.13 -18.24
N ASP A 88 -0.62 -0.47 -17.31
CA ASP A 88 0.02 0.49 -16.40
C ASP A 88 1.07 -0.24 -15.55
N CYS A 89 0.75 -1.44 -15.07
CA CYS A 89 1.71 -2.28 -14.36
C CYS A 89 2.89 -2.69 -15.24
N ARG A 90 2.66 -3.04 -16.51
CA ARG A 90 3.75 -3.42 -17.43
C ARG A 90 4.63 -2.23 -17.75
N THR A 91 4.01 -1.08 -17.98
CA THR A 91 4.69 0.18 -18.25
C THR A 91 5.56 0.55 -17.06
N LEU A 92 5.00 0.59 -15.85
CA LEU A 92 5.75 0.88 -14.63
C LEU A 92 6.87 -0.14 -14.43
N TYR A 93 6.61 -1.43 -14.63
CA TYR A 93 7.63 -2.47 -14.49
C TYR A 93 8.79 -2.27 -15.48
N SER A 94 8.47 -1.94 -16.72
CA SER A 94 9.46 -1.66 -17.77
C SER A 94 10.27 -0.40 -17.48
N ILE A 95 9.63 0.61 -16.88
CA ILE A 95 10.31 1.83 -16.40
C ILE A 95 11.24 1.50 -15.23
N LEU A 96 10.83 0.65 -14.29
CA LEU A 96 11.60 0.34 -13.08
C LEU A 96 12.72 -0.69 -13.30
N GLN A 97 12.72 -1.40 -14.42
CA GLN A 97 13.77 -2.39 -14.72
C GLN A 97 15.16 -1.78 -14.90
N PRO A 98 15.35 -0.68 -15.67
CA PRO A 98 16.64 -0.03 -15.79
C PRO A 98 17.14 0.56 -14.46
N PRO A 99 18.44 0.40 -14.12
CA PRO A 99 19.03 1.00 -12.93
C PRO A 99 18.90 2.53 -12.86
N LEU A 100 18.78 3.20 -14.02
CA LEU A 100 18.60 4.65 -14.11
C LEU A 100 17.28 5.13 -13.47
N SER A 101 16.32 4.23 -13.28
CA SER A 101 15.05 4.51 -12.63
C SER A 101 15.07 4.27 -11.12
N ALA A 102 16.24 4.02 -10.53
CA ALA A 102 16.40 3.87 -9.08
C ALA A 102 15.86 5.08 -8.29
N TRP A 103 15.96 6.28 -8.87
CA TRP A 103 15.34 7.47 -8.31
C TRP A 103 13.82 7.29 -8.15
N LEU A 104 13.10 6.86 -9.19
CA LEU A 104 11.66 6.64 -9.12
C LEU A 104 11.33 5.56 -8.08
N ALA A 105 12.06 4.45 -8.11
CA ALA A 105 11.88 3.34 -7.17
C ALA A 105 12.02 3.76 -5.70
N GLY A 106 12.90 4.73 -5.41
CA GLY A 106 13.12 5.29 -4.09
C GLY A 106 12.07 6.30 -3.62
N HIS A 107 11.20 6.79 -4.51
CA HIS A 107 10.20 7.81 -4.19
C HIS A 107 8.77 7.28 -4.16
N VAL A 108 8.46 6.17 -4.85
CA VAL A 108 7.12 5.58 -4.79
C VAL A 108 6.88 4.97 -3.41
N THR A 109 6.05 5.64 -2.60
CA THR A 109 5.69 5.23 -1.24
C THR A 109 4.35 4.50 -1.17
N ALA A 110 3.44 4.75 -2.10
CA ALA A 110 2.13 4.11 -2.16
C ALA A 110 1.79 3.60 -3.57
N LEU A 111 1.19 2.42 -3.61
CA LEU A 111 0.64 1.82 -4.83
C LEU A 111 -0.84 1.50 -4.67
N TYR A 112 -1.64 1.96 -5.62
CA TYR A 112 -3.07 1.70 -5.70
C TYR A 112 -3.33 0.81 -6.93
N PHE A 113 -3.72 -0.44 -6.69
CA PHE A 113 -4.08 -1.37 -7.75
C PHE A 113 -5.60 -1.41 -7.94
N HIS A 114 -6.08 -0.90 -9.08
CA HIS A 114 -7.49 -1.00 -9.51
C HIS A 114 -7.68 -2.11 -10.55
N ILE A 115 -6.89 -3.18 -10.45
CA ILE A 115 -6.82 -4.23 -11.46
C ILE A 115 -7.64 -5.43 -11.00
N ASN A 116 -8.52 -5.90 -11.88
CA ASN A 116 -9.44 -7.00 -11.59
C ASN A 116 -8.80 -8.41 -11.57
N ASN A 117 -7.47 -8.53 -11.56
CA ASN A 117 -6.78 -9.81 -11.66
C ASN A 117 -5.94 -10.09 -10.41
N SER A 118 -6.46 -10.93 -9.52
CA SER A 118 -5.93 -11.13 -8.16
C SER A 118 -4.65 -11.91 -7.99
N SER A 119 -4.11 -12.38 -9.10
CA SER A 119 -2.90 -13.18 -9.13
C SER A 119 -1.98 -12.68 -10.21
N ASN A 120 -1.89 -11.36 -10.42
CA ASN A 120 -0.93 -10.83 -11.36
C ASN A 120 0.47 -10.90 -10.73
N PRO A 121 1.36 -11.82 -11.16
CA PRO A 121 2.73 -11.89 -10.66
C PRO A 121 3.47 -10.56 -10.87
N LEU A 122 3.00 -9.72 -11.79
CA LEU A 122 3.53 -8.39 -12.04
C LEU A 122 3.34 -7.43 -10.85
N CYS A 123 2.20 -7.45 -10.16
CA CYS A 123 2.02 -6.62 -8.96
C CYS A 123 3.06 -6.99 -7.90
N MET A 124 3.31 -8.28 -7.75
CA MET A 124 4.30 -8.79 -6.82
C MET A 124 5.73 -8.45 -7.23
N ALA A 125 6.02 -8.47 -8.54
CA ALA A 125 7.29 -8.06 -9.09
C ALA A 125 7.54 -6.56 -8.88
N LEU A 126 6.52 -5.72 -9.09
CA LEU A 126 6.58 -4.28 -8.84
C LEU A 126 6.92 -3.97 -7.39
N LEU A 127 6.27 -4.62 -6.43
CA LEU A 127 6.56 -4.40 -5.00
C LEU A 127 8.01 -4.74 -4.62
N ARG A 128 8.69 -5.62 -5.37
CA ARG A 128 10.12 -5.93 -5.15
C ARG A 128 11.04 -4.84 -5.67
N LEU A 129 10.62 -4.18 -6.75
CA LEU A 129 11.37 -3.09 -7.37
C LEU A 129 11.19 -1.77 -6.64
N LEU A 130 10.28 -1.69 -5.66
CA LEU A 130 9.91 -0.46 -4.96
C LEU A 130 10.26 -0.55 -3.46
N PRO A 131 11.54 -0.40 -3.09
CA PRO A 131 12.00 -0.55 -1.71
C PRO A 131 11.44 0.51 -0.77
N ALA A 132 11.00 1.66 -1.28
CA ALA A 132 10.37 2.73 -0.51
C ALA A 132 8.85 2.56 -0.35
N CYS A 133 8.23 1.61 -1.06
CA CYS A 133 6.79 1.39 -0.97
C CYS A 133 6.43 0.85 0.44
N ARG A 134 5.52 1.56 1.12
CA ARG A 134 5.04 1.27 2.47
C ARG A 134 3.53 1.03 2.50
N THR A 135 2.81 1.62 1.55
CA THR A 135 1.36 1.53 1.46
C THR A 135 0.95 0.80 0.19
N VAL A 136 0.12 -0.23 0.35
CA VAL A 136 -0.48 -0.93 -0.78
C VAL A 136 -1.98 -0.95 -0.58
N TRP A 137 -2.66 -0.38 -1.57
CA TRP A 137 -4.10 -0.45 -1.70
C TRP A 137 -4.44 -1.34 -2.87
N HIS A 138 -5.31 -2.33 -2.64
CA HIS A 138 -5.71 -3.26 -3.68
C HIS A 138 -7.23 -3.42 -3.71
N ARG A 139 -7.83 -3.00 -4.82
CA ARG A 139 -9.25 -3.19 -5.13
C ARG A 139 -9.46 -4.27 -6.16
N PHE A 140 -10.36 -5.19 -5.87
CA PHE A 140 -10.91 -6.12 -6.86
C PHE A 140 -12.37 -5.81 -7.13
N ASP A 141 -12.77 -5.78 -8.40
CA ASP A 141 -14.19 -5.72 -8.73
C ASP A 141 -14.84 -7.12 -8.83
N ARG A 142 -14.07 -8.23 -8.80
CA ARG A 142 -14.64 -9.60 -8.96
C ARG A 142 -14.02 -10.67 -8.05
N ILE A 143 -14.85 -11.15 -7.13
CA ILE A 143 -14.56 -12.15 -6.08
C ILE A 143 -14.57 -13.57 -6.67
N LYS A 144 -13.48 -14.10 -7.26
CA LYS A 144 -13.41 -15.56 -7.53
C LYS A 144 -12.05 -16.24 -7.38
N ARG A 145 -10.95 -15.52 -7.14
CA ARG A 145 -9.64 -16.15 -7.06
C ARG A 145 -8.96 -15.91 -5.72
N CYS A 146 -8.76 -17.01 -5.00
CA CYS A 146 -8.07 -17.05 -3.73
C CYS A 146 -6.57 -16.83 -3.94
N VAL A 147 -5.96 -16.03 -3.07
CA VAL A 147 -4.50 -15.90 -3.03
C VAL A 147 -3.87 -17.24 -2.66
N SER A 148 -3.06 -17.78 -3.59
CA SER A 148 -2.20 -18.92 -3.32
C SER A 148 -0.90 -18.42 -2.69
N ARG A 149 -0.34 -19.25 -1.81
CA ARG A 149 0.91 -18.94 -1.12
C ARG A 149 2.08 -19.01 -2.10
N SER A 150 2.57 -17.89 -2.58
CA SER A 150 3.93 -17.84 -3.12
C SER A 150 4.87 -17.42 -2.00
N ALA A 151 5.99 -18.13 -1.80
CA ALA A 151 7.06 -17.67 -0.91
C ALA A 151 7.58 -16.28 -1.34
N ASP A 152 7.41 -16.00 -2.62
CA ASP A 152 7.66 -14.73 -3.27
C ASP A 152 6.92 -13.54 -2.66
N LEU A 153 5.72 -13.77 -2.14
CA LEU A 153 4.90 -12.78 -1.44
C LEU A 153 5.60 -12.23 -0.20
N LYS A 154 6.33 -13.09 0.51
CA LYS A 154 6.92 -12.73 1.81
C LYS A 154 8.02 -11.70 1.72
N SER A 155 8.87 -11.74 0.69
CA SER A 155 9.97 -10.78 0.56
C SER A 155 9.47 -9.40 0.15
N SER A 156 8.50 -9.34 -0.76
CA SER A 156 7.93 -8.09 -1.26
C SER A 156 7.15 -7.31 -0.20
N LEU A 157 6.57 -8.01 0.78
CA LEU A 157 5.71 -7.38 1.78
C LEU A 157 6.43 -6.93 3.06
N ARG A 158 7.72 -7.25 3.25
CA ARG A 158 8.41 -7.00 4.55
C ARG A 158 8.41 -5.55 5.01
N ASN A 159 8.32 -4.66 4.03
CA ASN A 159 8.42 -3.23 4.18
C ASN A 159 7.07 -2.53 4.31
N LEU A 160 5.97 -3.26 4.12
CA LEU A 160 4.64 -2.69 4.14
C LEU A 160 4.24 -2.32 5.57
N THR A 161 3.79 -1.08 5.76
CA THR A 161 3.21 -0.60 7.03
C THR A 161 1.70 -0.44 6.93
N SER A 162 1.14 -0.27 5.72
CA SER A 162 -0.30 -0.11 5.51
C SER A 162 -0.81 -1.04 4.43
N LEU A 163 -1.80 -1.87 4.78
CA LEU A 163 -2.48 -2.77 3.87
C LEU A 163 -3.96 -2.43 3.78
N GLN A 164 -4.42 -2.09 2.59
CA GLN A 164 -5.84 -1.85 2.32
C GLN A 164 -6.38 -2.84 1.28
N LEU A 165 -7.37 -3.63 1.66
CA LEU A 165 -8.00 -4.64 0.81
C LEU A 165 -9.48 -4.33 0.62
N PHE A 166 -9.92 -4.20 -0.62
CA PHE A 166 -11.33 -3.95 -0.98
C PHE A 166 -11.90 -5.11 -1.80
N ARG A 167 -12.99 -5.71 -1.33
CA ARG A 167 -13.71 -6.84 -1.96
C ARG A 167 -12.84 -8.08 -2.20
N TRP A 168 -12.03 -8.41 -1.21
CA TRP A 168 -11.13 -9.57 -1.27
C TRP A 168 -11.76 -10.86 -0.76
N GLY A 169 -11.36 -12.00 -1.31
CA GLY A 169 -11.82 -13.33 -0.92
C GLY A 169 -10.70 -14.26 -0.47
N PHE A 170 -10.76 -14.77 0.76
CA PHE A 170 -9.81 -15.75 1.29
C PHE A 170 -10.45 -17.13 1.46
N ARG A 171 -9.69 -18.21 1.22
CA ARG A 171 -10.17 -19.60 1.45
C ARG A 171 -10.45 -19.92 2.90
N SER A 172 -9.81 -19.20 3.82
CA SER A 172 -10.03 -19.37 5.25
C SER A 172 -9.61 -18.12 6.00
N PHE A 173 -10.22 -17.88 7.15
CA PHE A 173 -9.74 -16.87 8.10
C PHE A 173 -8.25 -17.10 8.44
N ARG A 174 -7.86 -18.37 8.56
CA ARG A 174 -6.46 -18.78 8.76
C ARG A 174 -5.53 -18.37 7.61
N THR A 175 -6.00 -18.36 6.37
CA THR A 175 -5.21 -17.85 5.23
C THR A 175 -5.03 -16.34 5.34
N LEU A 176 -6.08 -15.61 5.72
CA LEU A 176 -6.03 -14.18 5.95
C LEU A 176 -5.00 -13.82 7.04
N LEU A 177 -5.10 -14.43 8.23
CA LEU A 177 -4.15 -14.18 9.32
C LEU A 177 -2.70 -14.49 8.92
N ARG A 178 -2.48 -15.46 8.03
CA ARG A 178 -1.12 -15.80 7.53
C ARG A 178 -0.55 -14.73 6.64
N VAL A 179 -1.37 -14.20 5.73
CA VAL A 179 -0.96 -13.09 4.88
C VAL A 179 -0.58 -11.90 5.75
N LEU A 180 -1.40 -11.58 6.76
CA LEU A 180 -1.11 -10.48 7.70
C LEU A 180 0.16 -10.72 8.52
N ALA A 181 0.35 -11.94 9.05
CA ALA A 181 1.52 -12.31 9.83
C ALA A 181 2.83 -12.32 9.00
N ASP A 182 2.74 -12.48 7.68
CA ASP A 182 3.88 -12.39 6.76
C ASP A 182 4.33 -10.93 6.51
N ILE A 183 3.65 -9.94 7.10
CA ILE A 183 3.96 -8.51 7.02
C ILE A 183 4.44 -8.03 8.40
N PRO A 184 5.73 -8.16 8.74
CA PRO A 184 6.24 -7.95 10.09
C PRO A 184 6.11 -6.50 10.58
N ARG A 185 6.05 -5.52 9.67
CA ARG A 185 5.98 -4.09 9.98
C ARG A 185 4.58 -3.51 9.79
N LEU A 186 3.55 -4.36 9.70
CA LEU A 186 2.19 -3.90 9.46
C LEU A 186 1.67 -3.09 10.65
N GLU A 187 1.30 -1.85 10.39
CA GLU A 187 0.78 -0.89 11.37
C GLU A 187 -0.71 -0.64 11.15
N THR A 188 -1.13 -0.52 9.89
CA THR A 188 -2.51 -0.20 9.52
C THR A 188 -3.12 -1.28 8.63
N ILE A 189 -4.31 -1.73 9.01
CA ILE A 189 -5.11 -2.70 8.26
C ILE A 189 -6.45 -2.05 7.94
N HIS A 190 -6.82 -2.01 6.67
CA HIS A 190 -8.12 -1.52 6.24
C HIS A 190 -8.79 -2.54 5.32
N PHE A 191 -9.87 -3.15 5.78
CA PHE A 191 -10.64 -4.15 5.05
C PHE A 191 -12.04 -3.63 4.76
N ILE A 192 -12.43 -3.66 3.49
CA ILE A 192 -13.79 -3.35 3.07
C ILE A 192 -14.29 -4.51 2.22
N ASP A 193 -15.46 -5.05 2.54
CA ASP A 193 -16.08 -6.19 1.86
C ASP A 193 -15.14 -7.43 1.78
N VAL A 194 -14.25 -7.61 2.76
CA VAL A 194 -13.32 -8.75 2.76
C VAL A 194 -14.03 -9.99 3.28
N LYS A 195 -14.16 -10.99 2.42
CA LYS A 195 -14.81 -12.26 2.72
C LYS A 195 -13.80 -13.38 2.91
N TRP A 196 -14.09 -14.29 3.82
CA TRP A 196 -13.41 -15.58 3.94
C TRP A 196 -14.42 -16.69 4.20
N SER A 197 -14.08 -17.91 3.74
CA SER A 197 -14.84 -19.12 4.04
C SER A 197 -14.37 -19.81 5.31
N GLY A 198 -15.22 -20.66 5.88
CA GLY A 198 -14.92 -21.41 7.10
C GLY A 198 -14.98 -20.55 8.37
N ASP A 199 -15.13 -21.23 9.49
CA ASP A 199 -15.37 -20.57 10.77
C ASP A 199 -14.10 -19.89 11.30
N THR A 200 -14.30 -18.75 11.95
CA THR A 200 -13.29 -18.18 12.84
C THR A 200 -12.94 -19.26 13.88
N PRO A 201 -11.64 -19.59 14.10
CA PRO A 201 -11.26 -20.68 14.99
C PRO A 201 -11.94 -20.49 16.36
N ALA A 202 -12.77 -21.46 16.72
CA ALA A 202 -13.53 -21.47 17.98
C ALA A 202 -12.81 -22.23 19.10
N THR A 203 -11.69 -22.88 18.78
CA THR A 203 -10.89 -23.65 19.73
C THR A 203 -9.40 -23.33 19.60
N ILE A 204 -8.68 -23.53 20.70
CA ILE A 204 -7.22 -23.39 20.76
C ILE A 204 -6.56 -24.32 19.74
N ASP A 205 -7.07 -25.54 19.55
CA ASP A 205 -6.47 -26.50 18.62
C ASP A 205 -6.57 -26.09 17.15
N ALA A 206 -7.67 -25.44 16.75
CA ALA A 206 -7.77 -24.83 15.43
C ALA A 206 -6.79 -23.66 15.26
N ALA A 207 -6.49 -22.95 16.35
CA ALA A 207 -5.52 -21.87 16.44
C ALA A 207 -4.06 -22.35 16.33
N ASN A 208 -3.77 -23.60 16.72
CA ASN A 208 -2.41 -24.13 16.81
C ASN A 208 -1.63 -24.15 15.49
N SER A 209 -2.35 -23.93 14.42
CA SER A 209 -1.93 -24.12 13.06
C SER A 209 -1.79 -22.78 12.32
N ILE A 210 -1.99 -21.67 13.04
CA ILE A 210 -2.06 -20.29 12.56
C ILE A 210 -0.69 -19.63 12.71
N CYS A 211 -0.12 -19.30 11.56
CA CYS A 211 0.98 -18.34 11.32
C CYS A 211 2.35 -18.55 11.99
N SER A 212 3.35 -18.01 11.31
CA SER A 212 4.64 -17.65 11.87
C SER A 212 4.76 -16.13 11.72
N GLY A 213 4.55 -15.33 12.77
CA GLY A 213 4.63 -13.87 12.72
C GLY A 213 4.22 -13.19 14.04
N SER A 214 4.32 -11.87 14.07
CA SER A 214 3.95 -11.03 15.21
C SER A 214 3.04 -9.92 14.70
N PHE A 215 2.08 -9.51 15.54
CA PHE A 215 1.21 -8.36 15.27
C PHE A 215 1.53 -7.17 16.18
N GLY A 216 2.70 -7.16 16.82
CA GLY A 216 3.07 -6.15 17.82
C GLY A 216 3.18 -4.72 17.27
N HIS A 217 3.25 -4.54 15.95
CA HIS A 217 3.28 -3.22 15.29
C HIS A 217 1.91 -2.73 14.85
N VAL A 218 0.87 -3.57 14.86
CA VAL A 218 -0.45 -3.14 14.41
C VAL A 218 -1.00 -2.12 15.40
N ARG A 219 -1.40 -0.96 14.89
CA ARG A 219 -1.98 0.15 15.66
C ARG A 219 -3.40 0.48 15.20
N LYS A 220 -3.71 0.27 13.91
CA LYS A 220 -5.00 0.65 13.33
C LYS A 220 -5.62 -0.51 12.56
N ILE A 221 -6.87 -0.83 12.86
CA ILE A 221 -7.66 -1.83 12.14
C ILE A 221 -9.01 -1.23 11.83
N TYR A 222 -9.35 -1.16 10.55
CA TYR A 222 -10.66 -0.74 10.05
C TYR A 222 -11.27 -1.91 9.29
N GLN A 223 -12.50 -2.29 9.63
CA GLN A 223 -13.25 -3.29 8.89
C GLN A 223 -14.66 -2.79 8.57
N ASP A 224 -15.06 -2.90 7.31
CA ASP A 224 -16.40 -2.61 6.83
C ASP A 224 -16.90 -3.79 5.98
N GLY A 225 -18.12 -4.26 6.24
CA GLY A 225 -18.75 -5.32 5.45
C GLY A 225 -17.95 -6.63 5.34
N CYS A 226 -17.05 -6.99 6.26
CA CYS A 226 -16.30 -8.24 6.19
C CYS A 226 -17.15 -9.48 6.56
N THR A 227 -16.61 -10.70 6.46
CA THR A 227 -17.33 -11.91 6.92
C THR A 227 -17.66 -11.84 8.41
N ASP A 228 -16.70 -11.39 9.23
CA ASP A 228 -16.86 -11.09 10.65
C ASP A 228 -15.94 -9.89 10.95
N ASN A 229 -16.55 -8.72 11.17
CA ASN A 229 -15.84 -7.46 11.44
C ASN A 229 -15.15 -7.43 12.81
N MET A 230 -15.31 -8.46 13.63
CA MET A 230 -14.69 -8.57 14.95
C MET A 230 -13.56 -9.59 15.00
N ALA A 231 -13.56 -10.55 14.08
CA ALA A 231 -12.57 -11.62 14.06
C ALA A 231 -11.14 -11.10 13.93
N VAL A 232 -10.84 -10.23 12.95
CA VAL A 232 -9.47 -9.76 12.76
C VAL A 232 -8.98 -8.92 13.94
N PRO A 233 -9.72 -7.90 14.43
CA PRO A 233 -9.39 -7.14 15.62
C PRO A 233 -9.16 -7.99 16.85
N ALA A 234 -10.08 -8.90 17.18
CA ALA A 234 -9.95 -9.70 18.40
C ALA A 234 -8.66 -10.53 18.41
N TRP A 235 -8.33 -11.15 17.27
CA TRP A 235 -7.11 -11.94 17.12
C TRP A 235 -5.84 -11.11 17.17
N ILE A 236 -5.82 -9.97 16.47
CA ILE A 236 -4.64 -9.11 16.42
C ILE A 236 -4.40 -8.44 17.77
N LEU A 237 -5.44 -7.88 18.39
CA LEU A 237 -5.34 -7.23 19.70
C LEU A 237 -4.97 -8.23 20.79
N GLY A 238 -5.61 -9.40 20.83
CA GLY A 238 -5.25 -10.45 21.80
C GLY A 238 -3.80 -10.92 21.65
N ALA A 239 -3.32 -11.07 20.41
CA ALA A 239 -1.93 -11.41 20.16
C ALA A 239 -0.96 -10.29 20.54
N ALA A 240 -1.28 -9.05 20.16
CA ALA A 240 -0.44 -7.88 20.47
C ALA A 240 -0.36 -7.62 21.98
N SER A 241 -1.48 -7.70 22.72
CA SER A 241 -1.55 -7.43 24.15
C SER A 241 -0.68 -8.41 24.96
N THR A 242 -0.70 -9.67 24.57
CA THR A 242 0.09 -10.75 25.20
C THR A 242 1.51 -10.85 24.62
N ARG A 243 1.91 -9.92 23.75
CA ARG A 243 3.16 -9.96 22.98
C ARG A 243 3.39 -11.32 22.31
N HIS A 244 2.30 -12.00 21.98
CA HIS A 244 2.33 -13.33 21.43
C HIS A 244 2.79 -13.26 19.98
N SER A 245 3.97 -13.83 19.72
CA SER A 245 4.35 -14.20 18.37
C SER A 245 3.88 -15.62 18.12
N PHE A 246 3.04 -15.77 17.10
CA PHE A 246 2.76 -17.07 16.51
C PHE A 246 4.08 -17.55 15.93
N THR A 247 4.84 -18.37 16.64
CA THR A 247 6.00 -19.04 16.06
C THR A 247 5.55 -20.44 15.68
N ARG A 248 5.95 -20.92 14.49
CA ARG A 248 5.68 -22.30 14.10
C ARG A 248 6.42 -23.22 15.08
N ARG A 249 5.74 -23.70 16.11
CA ARG A 249 6.34 -24.56 17.12
C ARG A 249 6.72 -25.90 16.51
N ARG A 250 7.87 -26.42 16.97
CA ARG A 250 8.30 -27.81 16.78
C ARG A 250 7.98 -28.69 18.00
N THR A 251 7.53 -28.09 19.11
CA THR A 251 7.21 -28.78 20.36
C THR A 251 5.71 -28.97 20.57
N PRO A 252 5.27 -30.10 21.15
CA PRO A 252 3.87 -30.37 21.44
C PRO A 252 3.33 -29.43 22.53
N GLY A 253 2.22 -28.77 22.23
CA GLY A 253 1.51 -27.85 23.13
C GLY A 253 0.59 -26.88 22.36
N PRO A 254 -0.33 -26.19 23.05
CA PRO A 254 -1.18 -25.19 22.41
C PRO A 254 -0.33 -24.04 21.85
N ALA A 255 -0.52 -23.69 20.58
CA ALA A 255 0.22 -22.63 19.90
C ALA A 255 -0.31 -21.24 20.26
N VAL A 256 -1.55 -21.13 20.72
CA VAL A 256 -2.05 -19.91 21.37
C VAL A 256 -2.02 -20.13 22.88
N GLY A 257 -1.34 -19.25 23.61
CA GLY A 257 -1.30 -19.31 25.07
C GLY A 257 -2.72 -19.15 25.65
N ALA A 258 -2.98 -19.78 26.80
CA ALA A 258 -4.27 -19.68 27.47
C ALA A 258 -4.69 -18.22 27.73
N GLU A 259 -3.73 -17.36 28.06
CA GLU A 259 -3.92 -15.92 28.25
C GLU A 259 -4.34 -15.18 26.97
N THR A 260 -3.62 -15.43 25.86
CA THR A 260 -3.96 -14.86 24.54
C THR A 260 -5.37 -15.29 24.12
N TRP A 261 -5.70 -16.57 24.33
CA TRP A 261 -7.01 -17.11 24.03
C TRP A 261 -8.11 -16.49 24.90
N ALA A 262 -7.87 -16.35 26.20
CA ALA A 262 -8.79 -15.69 27.12
C ALA A 262 -9.05 -14.23 26.69
N THR A 263 -8.00 -13.49 26.31
CA THR A 263 -8.13 -12.12 25.80
C THR A 263 -8.96 -12.06 24.51
N ILE A 264 -8.70 -12.95 23.55
CA ILE A 264 -9.49 -13.04 22.31
C ILE A 264 -10.98 -13.27 22.64
N ASN A 265 -11.28 -14.20 23.54
CA ASN A 265 -12.66 -14.49 23.94
C ASN A 265 -13.29 -13.31 24.68
N LEU A 266 -12.55 -12.63 25.55
CA LEU A 266 -13.00 -11.44 26.25
C LEU A 266 -13.44 -10.35 25.26
N ILE A 267 -12.57 -10.05 24.28
CA ILE A 267 -12.85 -9.06 23.23
C ILE A 267 -14.10 -9.46 22.43
N ARG A 268 -14.20 -10.73 22.02
CA ARG A 268 -15.37 -11.23 21.28
C ARG A 268 -16.65 -11.19 22.11
N MET A 269 -16.57 -11.44 23.41
CA MET A 269 -17.72 -11.41 24.32
C MET A 269 -18.25 -10.00 24.51
N PHE A 270 -17.38 -9.01 24.73
CA PHE A 270 -17.80 -7.62 24.93
C PHE A 270 -18.27 -6.93 23.65
N LEU A 271 -17.69 -7.28 22.51
CA LEU A 271 -18.01 -6.65 21.24
C LEU A 271 -19.11 -7.37 20.47
N GLY A 272 -19.62 -8.48 21.01
CA GLY A 272 -20.71 -9.26 20.43
C GLY A 272 -20.26 -10.21 19.33
N SER A 273 -20.74 -11.46 19.37
CA SER A 273 -20.65 -12.38 18.24
C SER A 273 -21.84 -12.15 17.32
N GLY A 274 -21.75 -11.17 16.43
CA GLY A 274 -22.90 -10.81 15.60
C GLY A 274 -22.51 -10.31 14.22
N ASN A 275 -23.18 -10.88 13.20
CA ASN A 275 -23.24 -10.35 11.84
C ASN A 275 -23.91 -8.95 11.77
N SER A 276 -24.28 -8.35 12.91
CA SER A 276 -24.94 -7.05 13.01
C SER A 276 -23.98 -5.86 12.95
N ILE A 277 -22.69 -6.06 13.24
CA ILE A 277 -21.70 -4.99 13.15
C ILE A 277 -21.28 -4.85 11.70
N SER A 278 -21.81 -3.84 11.02
CA SER A 278 -21.43 -3.51 9.63
C SER A 278 -20.05 -2.86 9.54
N TYR A 279 -19.61 -2.19 10.61
CA TYR A 279 -18.35 -1.45 10.67
C TYR A 279 -17.66 -1.59 12.04
N SER A 280 -16.35 -1.81 12.04
CA SER A 280 -15.53 -1.79 13.24
C SER A 280 -14.23 -1.02 13.02
N SER A 281 -13.78 -0.31 14.05
CA SER A 281 -12.53 0.44 14.05
C SER A 281 -11.82 0.27 15.38
N PHE A 282 -10.51 0.03 15.31
CA PHE A 282 -9.64 -0.10 16.46
C PHE A 282 -8.40 0.74 16.24
N GLU A 283 -8.11 1.60 17.20
CA GLU A 283 -6.91 2.42 17.24
C GLU A 283 -6.24 2.25 18.60
N VAL A 284 -4.98 1.85 18.59
CA VAL A 284 -4.14 1.78 19.78
C VAL A 284 -3.29 3.04 19.80
N ALA A 285 -3.62 3.97 20.71
CA ALA A 285 -2.72 5.05 21.06
C ALA A 285 -1.63 4.49 21.98
N GLU A 286 -0.36 4.66 21.61
CA GLU A 286 0.72 4.46 22.57
C GLU A 286 0.59 5.57 23.63
N ALA A 287 0.51 5.20 24.90
CA ALA A 287 0.62 6.17 25.98
C ALA A 287 1.93 6.93 25.77
N ALA A 288 1.84 8.25 25.55
CA ALA A 288 3.02 9.07 25.39
C ALA A 288 3.89 8.87 26.65
N GLN A 289 5.20 8.71 26.47
CA GLN A 289 6.15 8.35 27.54
C GLN A 289 6.18 9.32 28.75
N GLY A 290 5.37 10.38 28.78
CA GLY A 290 5.23 11.34 29.88
C GLY A 290 3.86 11.38 30.57
N GLU A 291 2.84 10.62 30.17
CA GLU A 291 1.50 10.70 30.79
C GLU A 291 1.32 9.80 32.02
N THR A 292 2.16 8.78 32.19
CA THR A 292 2.10 7.87 33.34
C THR A 292 2.65 8.44 34.65
N GLU A 293 3.39 9.55 34.63
CA GLU A 293 3.94 10.16 35.85
C GLU A 293 2.93 11.06 36.57
N LEU A 294 1.88 11.54 35.89
CA LEU A 294 0.89 12.48 36.47
C LEU A 294 -0.33 11.79 37.10
N SER A 295 -0.48 10.47 36.98
CA SER A 295 -1.63 9.72 37.49
C SER A 295 -1.33 8.93 38.78
N LEU A 296 -0.12 9.06 39.32
CA LEU A 296 0.32 8.47 40.59
C LEU A 296 0.73 9.51 41.66
N SER A 297 0.52 10.80 41.38
CA SER A 297 0.67 11.92 42.31
C SER A 297 -0.67 12.50 42.71
#